data_AF-A0A9W9UNT3-F1
#
_entry.id   AF-A0A9W9UNT3-F1
#
_cell.length_a   1.000
_cell.length_b   1.000
_cell.length_c   1.000
_cell.angle_alpha   90.00
_cell.angle_beta   90.00
_cell.angle_gamma   90.00
#
_symmetry.space_group_name_H-M   'P 1'
#
loop_
_entity.id
_entity.type
_entity.pdbx_description
1 polymer ?
#
loop_
_entity_poly.entity_id
_entity_poly.type
_entity_poly.pdbx_seq_one_letter_code
_entity_poly.pdbx_strand_id
1 'polypeptide(L)'
;MGVGEIELRKRLWWSVYVLDRLTSILHGIPPLINDVDVDNDLPIDCHLHDLEASELSHPLPGERTGVFVFLQYVSLGRKLSRVLDLLYTTTQRRDGARKITELDRDLRVWIQNLKTSGINLDIGSTNFQHSVDISVQPYENATIWLQLMSSITMNFIHRPGLSFDDTTADFGICLRACLDSSTTILSLIEALQVPRWLRNLSLIGPATVFQSSLVHIYSHLKYTISKPDWLPSLDTSMGVISKGVSLLKSDAQSSLVNQATGNFYRQSLREITETLETLLSSLPMVSQSFLGPDSVVNDGAPTTTDTLDEQYWGGNALDALNYMNAFDWMGNPSSPFMGFMDFGGSLDSEGRSV
;
A
#
# COMPACT_ATOMS: atom_id res chain seq x y z
N MET A 1 -11.35 -25.66 -29.10
CA MET A 1 -11.18 -24.51 -28.19
C MET A 1 -10.26 -23.54 -28.89
N GLY A 2 -10.72 -22.32 -29.17
CA GLY A 2 -9.89 -21.31 -29.86
C GLY A 2 -8.67 -20.94 -29.01
N VAL A 3 -7.56 -20.53 -29.63
CA VAL A 3 -6.38 -20.09 -28.86
C VAL A 3 -6.67 -18.82 -28.05
N GLY A 4 -7.58 -17.97 -28.54
CA GLY A 4 -8.07 -16.81 -27.79
C GLY A 4 -8.79 -17.19 -26.49
N GLU A 5 -9.69 -18.18 -26.53
CA GLU A 5 -10.38 -18.70 -25.35
C GLU A 5 -9.41 -19.33 -24.33
N ILE A 6 -8.40 -20.08 -24.80
CA ILE A 6 -7.36 -20.65 -23.91
C ILE A 6 -6.61 -19.53 -23.18
N GLU A 7 -6.21 -18.50 -23.91
CA GLU A 7 -5.49 -17.34 -23.37
C GLU A 7 -6.36 -16.56 -22.36
N LEU A 8 -7.65 -16.36 -22.64
CA LEU A 8 -8.58 -15.75 -21.69
C LEU A 8 -8.63 -16.54 -20.38
N ARG A 9 -8.75 -17.87 -20.45
CA ARG A 9 -8.81 -18.73 -19.25
C ARG A 9 -7.52 -18.64 -18.42
N LYS A 10 -6.34 -18.55 -19.07
CA LYS A 10 -5.07 -18.29 -18.37
C LYS A 10 -5.12 -16.97 -17.62
N ARG A 11 -5.54 -15.88 -18.27
CA ARG A 11 -5.66 -14.55 -17.64
C ARG A 11 -6.64 -14.56 -16.46
N LEU A 12 -7.78 -15.21 -16.60
CA LEU A 12 -8.77 -15.35 -15.53
C LEU A 12 -8.22 -16.15 -14.34
N TRP A 13 -7.59 -17.29 -14.59
CA TRP A 13 -7.00 -18.13 -13.55
C TRP A 13 -5.96 -17.35 -12.73
N TRP A 14 -5.05 -16.63 -13.40
CA TRP A 14 -4.04 -15.82 -12.72
C TRP A 14 -4.63 -14.59 -12.02
N SER A 15 -5.77 -14.08 -12.46
CA SER A 15 -6.48 -13.00 -11.76
C SER A 15 -7.07 -13.49 -10.45
N VAL A 16 -7.67 -14.69 -10.45
CA VAL A 16 -8.16 -15.36 -9.25
C VAL A 16 -7.00 -15.67 -8.29
N TYR A 17 -5.87 -16.16 -8.81
CA TYR A 17 -4.67 -16.40 -8.03
C TYR A 17 -4.21 -15.15 -7.26
N VAL A 18 -4.06 -14.01 -7.96
CA VAL A 18 -3.61 -12.77 -7.29
C VAL A 18 -4.66 -12.26 -6.30
N LEU A 19 -5.94 -12.35 -6.64
CA LEU A 19 -7.01 -11.96 -5.74
C LEU A 19 -7.00 -12.78 -4.45
N ASP A 20 -6.87 -14.11 -4.54
CA ASP A 20 -6.76 -15.01 -3.38
C ASP A 20 -5.60 -14.61 -2.47
N ARG A 21 -4.43 -14.28 -3.04
CA ARG A 21 -3.29 -13.81 -2.24
C ARG A 21 -3.61 -12.50 -1.54
N LEU A 22 -4.12 -11.51 -2.23
CA LEU A 22 -4.36 -10.19 -1.63
C LEU A 22 -5.44 -10.22 -0.55
N THR A 23 -6.55 -10.92 -0.79
CA THR A 23 -7.63 -11.04 0.20
C THR A 23 -7.17 -11.86 1.41
N SER A 24 -6.38 -12.92 1.19
CA SER A 24 -5.84 -13.73 2.27
C SER A 24 -4.93 -12.93 3.18
N ILE A 25 -4.08 -12.09 2.59
CA ILE A 25 -3.20 -11.17 3.34
C ILE A 25 -4.03 -10.14 4.10
N LEU A 26 -4.99 -9.50 3.42
CA LEU A 26 -5.84 -8.48 3.99
C LEU A 26 -6.61 -8.99 5.23
N HIS A 27 -7.10 -10.23 5.17
CA HIS A 27 -7.88 -10.84 6.24
C HIS A 27 -7.05 -11.70 7.21
N GLY A 28 -5.75 -11.84 6.98
CA GLY A 28 -4.88 -12.68 7.81
C GLY A 28 -5.24 -14.17 7.79
N ILE A 29 -5.83 -14.64 6.69
CA ILE A 29 -6.17 -16.06 6.50
C ILE A 29 -5.14 -16.74 5.56
N PRO A 30 -4.97 -18.07 5.64
CA PRO A 30 -4.15 -18.78 4.67
C PRO A 30 -4.74 -18.68 3.25
N PRO A 31 -3.91 -18.53 2.21
CA PRO A 31 -4.37 -18.55 0.83
C PRO A 31 -4.98 -19.90 0.45
N LEU A 32 -6.05 -19.87 -0.35
CA LEU A 32 -6.70 -21.08 -0.83
C LEU A 32 -5.87 -21.80 -1.89
N ILE A 33 -5.14 -21.04 -2.72
CA ILE A 33 -4.32 -21.58 -3.80
C ILE A 33 -2.87 -21.68 -3.31
N ASN A 34 -2.39 -22.90 -3.13
CA ASN A 34 -1.03 -23.17 -2.71
C ASN A 34 -0.07 -23.13 -3.92
N ASP A 35 1.08 -22.46 -3.76
CA ASP A 35 2.07 -22.29 -4.84
C ASP A 35 2.64 -23.60 -5.37
N VAL A 36 2.72 -24.63 -4.52
CA VAL A 36 3.27 -25.95 -4.92
C VAL A 36 2.33 -26.72 -5.85
N ASP A 37 1.04 -26.36 -5.84
CA ASP A 37 -0.01 -27.01 -6.62
C ASP A 37 -0.34 -26.22 -7.91
N VAL A 38 0.41 -25.14 -8.18
CA VAL A 38 0.25 -24.32 -9.39
C VAL A 38 1.12 -24.86 -10.51
N ASP A 39 0.50 -25.50 -11.50
CA ASP A 39 1.13 -26.00 -12.73
C ASP A 39 0.68 -25.25 -14.01
N ASN A 40 -0.21 -24.27 -13.87
CA ASN A 40 -0.69 -23.47 -14.99
C ASN A 40 0.40 -22.55 -15.58
N ASP A 41 0.54 -22.54 -16.90
CA ASP A 41 1.38 -21.56 -17.59
C ASP A 41 0.91 -20.12 -17.34
N LEU A 42 1.86 -19.18 -17.34
CA LEU A 42 1.55 -17.75 -17.39
C LEU A 42 0.88 -17.36 -18.73
N PRO A 43 0.02 -16.32 -18.72
CA PRO A 43 -0.50 -15.70 -19.93
C PRO A 43 0.61 -15.19 -20.84
N ILE A 44 0.32 -15.09 -22.13
CA ILE A 44 1.27 -14.55 -23.11
C ILE A 44 0.98 -13.06 -23.29
N ASP A 45 2.05 -12.26 -23.39
CA ASP A 45 1.92 -10.84 -23.74
C ASP A 45 1.48 -10.71 -25.21
N CYS A 46 0.16 -10.65 -25.41
CA CYS A 46 -0.48 -10.57 -26.71
C CYS A 46 -1.79 -9.78 -26.64
N HIS A 47 -2.19 -9.22 -27.78
CA HIS A 47 -3.51 -8.63 -27.93
C HIS A 47 -4.56 -9.75 -28.06
N LEU A 48 -5.68 -9.57 -27.35
CA LEU A 48 -6.81 -10.49 -27.39
C LEU A 48 -8.04 -9.72 -27.85
N HIS A 49 -8.34 -9.80 -29.15
CA HIS A 49 -9.47 -9.12 -29.77
C HIS A 49 -10.65 -10.06 -30.05
N ASP A 50 -10.37 -11.36 -30.18
CA ASP A 50 -11.36 -12.38 -30.53
C ASP A 50 -11.06 -13.67 -29.75
N LEU A 51 -12.10 -14.26 -29.17
CA LEU A 51 -12.02 -15.52 -28.40
C LEU A 51 -11.95 -16.74 -29.31
N GLU A 52 -12.51 -16.64 -30.52
CA GLU A 52 -12.51 -17.69 -31.53
C GLU A 52 -11.28 -17.60 -32.46
N ALA A 53 -10.36 -16.66 -32.19
CA ALA A 53 -9.15 -16.48 -32.96
C ALA A 53 -8.38 -17.80 -33.12
N SER A 54 -7.97 -18.06 -34.35
CA SER A 54 -7.13 -19.22 -34.70
C SER A 54 -5.66 -19.01 -34.34
N GLU A 55 -5.22 -17.75 -34.21
CA GLU A 55 -3.85 -17.35 -33.85
C GLU A 55 -3.87 -16.14 -32.91
N LEU A 56 -2.85 -16.00 -32.06
CA LEU A 56 -2.69 -14.85 -31.15
C LEU A 56 -1.99 -13.69 -31.86
N SER A 57 -2.43 -12.46 -31.59
CA SER A 57 -1.81 -11.25 -32.12
C SER A 57 -0.74 -10.74 -31.16
N HIS A 58 0.53 -10.87 -31.55
CA HIS A 58 1.66 -10.45 -30.71
C HIS A 58 2.03 -8.97 -30.95
N PRO A 59 2.47 -8.24 -29.90
CA PRO A 59 3.01 -6.90 -30.08
C PRO A 59 4.30 -6.93 -30.89
N LEU A 60 4.70 -5.79 -31.45
CA LEU A 60 5.97 -5.69 -32.17
C LEU A 60 7.16 -5.92 -31.21
N PRO A 61 8.33 -6.33 -31.72
CA PRO A 61 9.53 -6.44 -30.89
C PRO A 61 9.84 -5.12 -30.17
N GLY A 62 9.89 -5.18 -28.84
CA GLY A 62 10.12 -4.01 -27.97
C GLY A 62 8.83 -3.35 -27.47
N GLU A 63 7.69 -3.64 -28.09
CA GLU A 63 6.38 -3.24 -27.56
C GLU A 63 5.87 -4.26 -26.53
N ARG A 64 4.95 -3.78 -25.69
CA ARG A 64 4.31 -4.55 -24.62
C ARG A 64 2.84 -4.22 -24.58
N THR A 65 2.02 -5.17 -24.16
CA THR A 65 0.60 -4.93 -23.90
C THR A 65 0.34 -4.80 -22.39
N GLY A 66 -0.90 -4.50 -22.01
CA GLY A 66 -1.31 -4.42 -20.59
C GLY A 66 -1.15 -5.76 -19.87
N VAL A 67 -1.09 -6.87 -20.62
CA VAL A 67 -0.81 -8.20 -20.09
C VAL A 67 0.58 -8.26 -19.47
N PHE A 68 1.57 -7.56 -20.04
CA PHE A 68 2.88 -7.47 -19.42
C PHE A 68 2.79 -6.90 -18.00
N VAL A 69 2.10 -5.77 -17.81
CA VAL A 69 1.91 -5.16 -16.48
C VAL A 69 1.19 -6.13 -15.54
N PHE A 70 0.18 -6.84 -16.03
CA PHE A 70 -0.53 -7.88 -15.27
C PHE A 70 0.39 -9.03 -14.83
N LEU A 71 1.28 -9.52 -15.71
CA LEU A 71 2.27 -10.55 -15.35
C LEU A 71 3.21 -10.07 -14.24
N GLN A 72 3.57 -8.78 -14.25
CA GLN A 72 4.38 -8.19 -13.18
C GLN A 72 3.60 -8.08 -11.87
N TYR A 73 2.29 -7.80 -11.94
CA TYR A 73 1.42 -7.83 -10.78
C TYR A 73 1.29 -9.22 -10.17
N VAL A 74 1.17 -10.26 -11.00
CA VAL A 74 1.24 -11.67 -10.57
C VAL A 74 2.57 -11.96 -9.87
N SER A 75 3.69 -11.59 -10.49
CA SER A 75 5.03 -11.76 -9.91
C SER A 75 5.15 -11.09 -8.53
N LEU A 76 4.64 -9.86 -8.40
CA LEU A 76 4.64 -9.14 -7.15
C LEU A 76 3.77 -9.83 -6.07
N GLY A 77 2.60 -10.36 -6.43
CA GLY A 77 1.76 -11.13 -5.52
C GLY A 77 2.47 -12.37 -4.93
N ARG A 78 3.26 -13.07 -5.76
CA ARG A 78 4.09 -14.20 -5.31
C ARG A 78 5.20 -13.74 -4.36
N LYS A 79 5.88 -12.63 -4.69
CA LYS A 79 6.91 -12.03 -3.83
C LYS A 79 6.34 -11.63 -2.47
N LEU A 80 5.19 -10.96 -2.47
CA LEU A 80 4.52 -10.54 -1.24
C LEU A 80 4.10 -11.74 -0.37
N SER A 81 3.57 -12.81 -0.97
CA SER A 81 3.26 -14.05 -0.24
C SER A 81 4.52 -14.60 0.45
N ARG A 82 5.63 -14.69 -0.28
CA ARG A 82 6.92 -15.15 0.25
C ARG A 82 7.44 -14.27 1.38
N VAL A 83 7.25 -12.95 1.32
CA VAL A 83 7.61 -12.02 2.41
C VAL A 83 6.87 -12.41 3.69
N LEU A 84 5.57 -12.67 3.60
CA LEU A 84 4.75 -13.03 4.76
C LEU A 84 5.12 -14.40 5.32
N ASP A 85 5.36 -15.39 4.47
CA ASP A 85 5.79 -16.73 4.90
C ASP A 85 7.11 -16.70 5.68
N LEU A 86 8.05 -15.87 5.23
CA LEU A 86 9.40 -15.80 5.80
C LEU A 86 9.51 -14.90 7.03
N LEU A 87 8.75 -13.80 7.09
CA LEU A 87 8.90 -12.77 8.13
C LEU A 87 7.73 -12.69 9.12
N TYR A 88 6.52 -13.10 8.72
CA TYR A 88 5.31 -12.90 9.53
C TYR A 88 4.76 -14.18 10.16
N THR A 89 5.41 -15.32 9.93
CA THR A 89 5.11 -16.59 10.62
C THR A 89 5.86 -16.69 11.95
N THR A 90 5.39 -17.52 12.88
CA THR A 90 6.07 -17.76 14.17
C THR A 90 7.22 -18.75 14.05
N THR A 91 7.17 -19.63 13.05
CA THR A 91 8.10 -20.76 12.89
C THR A 91 9.41 -20.36 12.20
N GLN A 92 9.41 -19.28 11.42
CA GLN A 92 10.56 -18.90 10.59
C GLN A 92 11.28 -17.63 11.04
N ARG A 93 11.07 -17.10 12.26
CA ARG A 93 11.59 -15.77 12.65
C ARG A 93 13.11 -15.62 12.84
N ARG A 94 13.86 -16.73 12.80
CA ARG A 94 15.33 -16.66 12.91
C ARG A 94 15.94 -16.02 11.67
N ASP A 95 17.08 -15.35 11.85
CA ASP A 95 17.82 -14.60 10.82
C ASP A 95 16.98 -13.51 10.13
N GLY A 96 16.14 -12.81 10.88
CA GLY A 96 15.27 -11.74 10.35
C GLY A 96 16.03 -10.72 9.50
N ALA A 97 17.13 -10.16 10.01
CA ALA A 97 17.94 -9.18 9.28
C ALA A 97 18.42 -9.70 7.92
N ARG A 98 18.98 -10.93 7.87
CA ARG A 98 19.42 -11.55 6.62
C ARG A 98 18.28 -11.73 5.63
N LYS A 99 17.12 -12.21 6.09
CA LYS A 99 15.93 -12.40 5.25
C LYS A 99 15.39 -11.09 4.70
N ILE A 100 15.36 -10.04 5.52
CA ILE A 100 14.98 -8.67 5.10
C ILE A 100 15.90 -8.22 3.97
N THR A 101 17.23 -8.33 4.13
CA THR A 101 18.20 -7.96 3.08
C THR A 101 17.99 -8.76 1.79
N GLU A 102 17.77 -10.08 1.89
CA GLU A 102 17.54 -10.93 0.71
C GLU A 102 16.27 -10.57 -0.05
N LEU A 103 15.17 -10.31 0.68
CA LEU A 103 13.88 -9.93 0.10
C LEU A 103 13.90 -8.52 -0.48
N ASP A 104 14.51 -7.55 0.20
CA ASP A 104 14.71 -6.18 -0.29
C ASP A 104 15.49 -6.21 -1.62
N ARG A 105 16.60 -6.94 -1.66
CA ARG A 105 17.41 -7.09 -2.87
C ARG A 105 16.62 -7.71 -4.02
N ASP A 106 15.86 -8.79 -3.75
CA ASP A 106 15.03 -9.44 -4.76
C ASP A 106 13.96 -8.48 -5.34
N LEU A 107 13.31 -7.68 -4.48
CA LEU A 107 12.33 -6.70 -4.91
C LEU A 107 12.96 -5.56 -5.72
N ARG A 108 14.12 -5.04 -5.31
CA ARG A 108 14.86 -4.00 -6.04
C ARG A 108 15.37 -4.46 -7.40
N VAL A 109 15.88 -5.69 -7.50
CA VAL A 109 16.27 -6.28 -8.79
C VAL A 109 15.07 -6.40 -9.71
N TRP A 110 13.92 -6.83 -9.19
CA TRP A 110 12.68 -6.87 -9.97
C TRP A 110 12.26 -5.49 -10.47
N ILE A 111 12.28 -4.45 -9.61
CA ILE A 111 12.01 -3.06 -10.00
C ILE A 111 12.97 -2.57 -11.09
N GLN A 112 14.26 -2.88 -10.96
CA GLN A 112 15.26 -2.50 -11.95
C GLN A 112 15.00 -3.16 -13.31
N ASN A 113 14.59 -4.43 -13.32
CA ASN A 113 14.22 -5.14 -14.56
C ASN A 113 12.98 -4.54 -15.23
N LEU A 114 12.01 -4.05 -14.45
CA LEU A 114 10.87 -3.30 -14.98
C LEU A 114 11.29 -2.01 -15.66
N LYS A 115 12.22 -1.27 -15.04
CA LYS A 115 12.78 -0.05 -15.61
C LYS A 115 13.46 -0.30 -16.95
N THR A 116 14.23 -1.39 -17.06
CA THR A 116 14.83 -1.79 -18.35
C THR A 116 13.79 -2.22 -19.39
N SER A 117 12.58 -2.58 -18.95
CA SER A 117 11.45 -2.95 -19.81
C SER A 117 10.52 -1.77 -20.14
N GLY A 118 10.91 -0.54 -19.79
CA GLY A 118 10.13 0.68 -20.08
C GLY A 118 9.14 1.10 -19.00
N ILE A 119 9.00 0.33 -17.90
CA ILE A 119 8.13 0.66 -16.77
C ILE A 119 8.97 1.26 -15.65
N ASN A 120 8.86 2.56 -15.41
CA ASN A 120 9.62 3.23 -14.36
C ASN A 120 8.83 3.23 -13.03
N LEU A 121 9.28 2.43 -12.06
CA LEU A 121 8.78 2.47 -10.69
C LEU A 121 9.84 3.11 -9.80
N ASP A 122 9.46 4.13 -9.03
CA ASP A 122 10.38 4.82 -8.12
C ASP A 122 9.86 4.76 -6.68
N ILE A 123 10.45 3.87 -5.87
CA ILE A 123 10.12 3.76 -4.44
C ILE A 123 10.98 4.78 -3.68
N GLY A 124 10.33 5.75 -3.04
CA GLY A 124 11.00 6.82 -2.28
C GLY A 124 11.06 8.18 -2.99
N SER A 125 10.58 8.30 -4.23
CA SER A 125 10.49 9.60 -4.91
C SER A 125 9.09 10.21 -4.79
N THR A 126 9.05 11.48 -4.38
CA THR A 126 7.84 12.33 -4.28
C THR A 126 7.60 13.18 -5.52
N ASN A 127 8.56 13.22 -6.45
CA ASN A 127 8.52 14.07 -7.63
C ASN A 127 7.72 13.42 -8.76
N PHE A 128 6.42 13.27 -8.55
CA PHE A 128 5.47 12.92 -9.61
C PHE A 128 5.26 14.06 -10.61
N GLN A 129 5.79 15.26 -10.33
CA GLN A 129 5.67 16.46 -11.16
C GLN A 129 6.72 16.58 -12.28
N HIS A 130 7.71 15.69 -12.39
CA HIS A 130 8.76 15.82 -13.41
C HIS A 130 8.78 14.75 -14.50
N SER A 131 7.63 14.15 -14.78
CA SER A 131 7.42 13.34 -15.98
C SER A 131 6.43 14.00 -16.96
N VAL A 132 6.42 15.33 -17.04
CA VAL A 132 5.66 16.12 -18.03
C VAL A 132 6.41 16.23 -19.36
N ASP A 133 7.14 15.18 -19.73
CA ASP A 133 7.62 15.00 -21.12
C ASP A 133 7.15 13.66 -21.70
N ILE A 134 6.15 13.05 -21.06
CA ILE A 134 5.68 11.70 -21.36
C ILE A 134 4.51 11.76 -22.35
N SER A 135 4.78 11.29 -23.57
CA SER A 135 3.81 10.54 -24.37
C SER A 135 3.01 9.61 -23.46
N VAL A 136 1.69 9.83 -23.30
CA VAL A 136 0.77 8.99 -22.50
C VAL A 136 1.24 7.54 -22.47
N GLN A 137 1.85 7.12 -21.36
CA GLN A 137 2.33 5.74 -21.26
C GLN A 137 1.10 4.83 -21.28
N PRO A 138 1.01 3.85 -22.19
CA PRO A 138 -0.07 2.88 -22.16
C PRO A 138 -0.12 2.23 -20.76
N TYR A 139 -1.32 2.10 -20.20
CA TYR A 139 -1.56 1.46 -18.89
C TYR A 139 -1.00 2.22 -17.66
N GLU A 140 -0.87 3.54 -17.74
CA GLU A 140 -0.41 4.42 -16.64
C GLU A 140 -1.00 4.06 -15.27
N ASN A 141 -2.33 3.95 -15.15
CA ASN A 141 -2.98 3.58 -13.88
C ASN A 141 -2.54 2.21 -13.34
N ALA A 142 -2.33 1.22 -14.22
CA ALA A 142 -1.87 -0.11 -13.81
C ALA A 142 -0.39 -0.08 -13.38
N THR A 143 0.42 0.76 -14.00
CA THR A 143 1.81 1.00 -13.59
C THR A 143 1.89 1.69 -12.24
N ILE A 144 1.07 2.73 -12.03
CA ILE A 144 1.00 3.44 -10.74
C ILE A 144 0.47 2.49 -9.65
N TRP A 145 -0.52 1.65 -9.97
CA TRP A 145 -0.99 0.59 -9.06
C TRP A 145 0.13 -0.39 -8.69
N LEU A 146 0.92 -0.83 -9.67
CA LEU A 146 2.06 -1.71 -9.44
C LEU A 146 3.12 -1.04 -8.54
N GLN A 147 3.35 0.27 -8.71
CA GLN A 147 4.24 1.06 -7.86
C GLN A 147 3.72 1.17 -6.42
N LEU A 148 2.41 1.36 -6.25
CA LEU A 148 1.78 1.40 -4.92
C LEU A 148 1.94 0.05 -4.21
N MET A 149 1.66 -1.04 -4.91
CA MET A 149 1.75 -2.38 -4.35
C MET A 149 3.21 -2.80 -4.07
N SER A 150 4.18 -2.34 -4.87
CA SER A 150 5.60 -2.60 -4.60
C SER A 150 6.08 -1.81 -3.38
N SER A 151 5.60 -0.58 -3.19
CA SER A 151 5.86 0.22 -1.99
C SER A 151 5.25 -0.40 -0.74
N ILE A 152 4.03 -0.94 -0.83
CA ILE A 152 3.41 -1.72 0.26
C ILE A 152 4.25 -2.96 0.57
N THR A 153 4.70 -3.69 -0.45
CA THR A 153 5.56 -4.88 -0.27
C THR A 153 6.88 -4.51 0.41
N MET A 154 7.49 -3.39 0.04
CA MET A 154 8.70 -2.86 0.69
C MET A 154 8.45 -2.56 2.19
N ASN A 155 7.29 -1.98 2.51
CA ASN A 155 6.88 -1.77 3.89
C ASN A 155 6.76 -3.09 4.67
N PHE A 156 6.16 -4.14 4.08
CA PHE A 156 6.12 -5.47 4.69
C PHE A 156 7.51 -6.10 4.87
N ILE A 157 8.44 -5.87 3.96
CA ILE A 157 9.81 -6.39 4.09
C ILE A 157 10.52 -5.77 5.31
N HIS A 158 10.44 -4.45 5.48
CA HIS A 158 11.25 -3.74 6.48
C HIS A 158 10.57 -3.56 7.84
N ARG A 159 9.23 -3.59 7.89
CA ARG A 159 8.47 -3.37 9.13
C ARG A 159 8.89 -4.28 10.30
N PRO A 160 9.19 -5.58 10.12
CA PRO A 160 9.67 -6.43 11.22
C PRO A 160 10.98 -5.93 11.84
N GLY A 161 11.84 -5.27 11.06
CA GLY A 161 13.10 -4.72 11.53
C GLY A 161 12.93 -3.51 12.46
N LEU A 162 11.74 -2.92 12.55
CA LEU A 162 11.43 -1.89 13.55
C LEU A 162 11.34 -2.46 14.97
N SER A 163 11.33 -3.79 15.13
CA SER A 163 11.41 -4.47 16.42
C SER A 163 12.85 -4.79 16.85
N PHE A 164 13.85 -4.49 16.01
CA PHE A 164 15.25 -4.63 16.39
C PHE A 164 15.64 -3.59 17.43
N ASP A 165 16.77 -3.81 18.08
CA ASP A 165 17.37 -2.82 18.96
C ASP A 165 17.60 -1.52 18.17
N ASP A 166 17.04 -0.43 18.68
CA ASP A 166 16.96 0.85 17.99
C ASP A 166 18.32 1.59 17.87
N THR A 167 19.37 1.03 18.48
CA THR A 167 20.76 1.45 18.34
C THR A 167 21.49 0.79 17.17
N THR A 168 20.89 -0.25 16.58
CA THR A 168 21.52 -1.00 15.48
C THR A 168 21.38 -0.29 14.13
N ALA A 169 22.36 -0.52 13.25
CA ALA A 169 22.28 -0.05 11.87
C ALA A 169 21.08 -0.66 11.12
N ASP A 170 20.75 -1.93 11.40
CA ASP A 170 19.63 -2.64 10.78
C ASP A 170 18.30 -1.96 11.08
N PHE A 171 18.08 -1.51 12.32
CA PHE A 171 16.90 -0.71 12.67
C PHE A 171 16.81 0.56 11.83
N GLY A 172 17.90 1.34 11.73
CA GLY A 172 17.93 2.58 10.95
C GLY A 172 17.66 2.36 9.46
N ILE A 173 18.18 1.28 8.88
CA ILE A 173 17.93 0.89 7.48
C ILE A 173 16.43 0.58 7.28
N CYS A 174 15.84 -0.21 8.18
CA CYS A 174 14.44 -0.59 8.10
C CYS A 174 13.52 0.62 8.28
N LEU A 175 13.81 1.49 9.25
CA LEU A 175 13.04 2.71 9.50
C LEU A 175 13.05 3.64 8.30
N ARG A 176 14.23 3.86 7.69
CA ARG A 176 14.34 4.65 6.46
C ARG A 176 13.52 4.05 5.33
N ALA A 177 13.64 2.74 5.08
CA ALA A 177 12.90 2.08 4.01
C ALA A 177 11.37 2.14 4.21
N CYS A 178 10.91 2.00 5.46
CA CYS A 178 9.50 2.20 5.82
C CYS A 178 9.05 3.64 5.60
N LEU A 179 9.88 4.63 5.94
CA LEU A 179 9.59 6.05 5.75
C LEU A 179 9.47 6.43 4.27
N ASP A 180 10.44 6.02 3.45
CA ASP A 180 10.47 6.24 2.00
C ASP A 180 9.22 5.59 1.36
N SER A 181 8.92 4.34 1.73
CA SER A 181 7.76 3.62 1.22
C SER A 181 6.44 4.27 1.63
N SER A 182 6.33 4.73 2.88
CA SER A 182 5.14 5.40 3.42
C SER A 182 4.86 6.72 2.73
N THR A 183 5.93 7.47 2.41
CA THR A 183 5.85 8.70 1.62
C THR A 183 5.29 8.42 0.23
N THR A 184 5.81 7.41 -0.46
CA THR A 184 5.33 7.00 -1.79
C THR A 184 3.89 6.49 -1.74
N ILE A 185 3.53 5.67 -0.75
CA ILE A 185 2.16 5.15 -0.58
C ILE A 185 1.14 6.28 -0.46
N LEU A 186 1.35 7.21 0.47
CA LEU A 186 0.45 8.34 0.65
C LEU A 186 0.35 9.18 -0.63
N SER A 187 1.48 9.35 -1.31
CA SER A 187 1.55 10.11 -2.55
C SER A 187 0.72 9.51 -3.68
N LEU A 188 0.85 8.19 -3.87
CA LEU A 188 0.18 7.44 -4.92
C LEU A 188 -1.31 7.25 -4.67
N ILE A 189 -1.73 7.05 -3.41
CA ILE A 189 -3.16 6.93 -3.08
C ILE A 189 -3.93 8.20 -3.47
N GLU A 190 -3.36 9.38 -3.22
CA GLU A 190 -3.97 10.65 -3.62
C GLU A 190 -4.02 10.79 -5.15
N ALA A 191 -2.93 10.43 -5.85
CA ALA A 191 -2.85 10.56 -7.30
C ALA A 191 -3.84 9.64 -8.04
N LEU A 192 -3.99 8.40 -7.56
CA LEU A 192 -4.77 7.36 -8.25
C LEU A 192 -6.29 7.53 -8.14
N GLN A 193 -6.79 8.28 -7.16
CA GLN A 193 -8.22 8.30 -6.79
C GLN A 193 -8.84 6.89 -6.77
N VAL A 194 -8.12 5.91 -6.21
CA VAL A 194 -8.46 4.47 -6.32
C VAL A 194 -9.94 4.26 -5.92
N PRO A 195 -10.76 3.61 -6.78
CA PRO A 195 -12.14 3.31 -6.45
C PRO A 195 -12.24 2.56 -5.12
N ARG A 196 -13.17 2.94 -4.25
CA ARG A 196 -13.26 2.37 -2.89
C ARG A 196 -13.39 0.86 -2.88
N TRP A 197 -14.15 0.27 -3.79
CA TRP A 197 -14.30 -1.18 -3.85
C TRP A 197 -12.94 -1.88 -4.12
N LEU A 198 -12.04 -1.26 -4.89
CA LEU A 198 -10.71 -1.80 -5.16
C LEU A 198 -9.78 -1.62 -3.95
N ARG A 199 -9.98 -0.55 -3.17
CA ARG A 199 -9.34 -0.38 -1.85
C ARG A 199 -9.78 -1.45 -0.86
N ASN A 200 -11.03 -1.90 -0.93
CA ASN A 200 -11.59 -2.95 -0.08
C ASN A 200 -11.11 -4.37 -0.41
N LEU A 201 -10.60 -4.58 -1.63
CA LEU A 201 -10.03 -5.86 -2.07
C LEU A 201 -8.49 -5.87 -2.02
N SER A 202 -7.88 -4.80 -1.50
CA SER A 202 -6.44 -4.62 -1.52
C SER A 202 -5.92 -4.14 -0.17
N LEU A 203 -4.60 -4.03 -0.07
CA LEU A 203 -3.88 -3.61 1.13
C LEU A 203 -3.90 -2.08 1.34
N ILE A 204 -4.87 -1.39 0.72
CA ILE A 204 -4.94 0.08 0.62
C ILE A 204 -6.15 0.58 1.42
N GLY A 205 -6.06 0.48 2.75
CA GLY A 205 -7.10 0.91 3.68
C GLY A 205 -6.71 2.11 4.55
N PRO A 206 -7.64 2.62 5.37
CA PRO A 206 -7.35 3.64 6.37
C PRO A 206 -6.20 3.27 7.31
N ALA A 207 -6.08 1.98 7.67
CA ALA A 207 -4.97 1.49 8.48
C ALA A 207 -3.60 1.70 7.80
N THR A 208 -3.50 1.47 6.49
CA THR A 208 -2.27 1.69 5.71
C THR A 208 -1.92 3.18 5.65
N VAL A 209 -2.91 4.04 5.45
CA VAL A 209 -2.74 5.51 5.47
C VAL A 209 -2.27 5.97 6.84
N PHE A 210 -2.92 5.51 7.91
CA PHE A 210 -2.57 5.85 9.28
C PHE A 210 -1.16 5.39 9.64
N GLN A 211 -0.82 4.13 9.36
CA GLN A 211 0.52 3.58 9.61
C GLN A 211 1.59 4.34 8.83
N SER A 212 1.31 4.72 7.58
CA SER A 212 2.24 5.51 6.77
C SER A 212 2.50 6.89 7.38
N SER A 213 1.46 7.57 7.87
CA SER A 213 1.62 8.85 8.59
C SER A 213 2.34 8.69 9.93
N LEU A 214 2.06 7.61 10.67
CA LEU A 214 2.67 7.35 11.97
C LEU A 214 4.18 7.12 11.87
N VAL A 215 4.68 6.47 10.80
CA VAL A 215 6.12 6.27 10.59
C VAL A 215 6.87 7.61 10.49
N HIS A 216 6.28 8.65 9.88
CA HIS A 216 6.87 9.99 9.88
C HIS A 216 6.94 10.60 11.28
N ILE A 217 5.84 10.52 12.03
CA ILE A 217 5.78 11.03 13.41
C ILE A 217 6.85 10.33 14.25
N TYR A 218 6.86 9.01 14.24
CA TYR A 218 7.83 8.18 14.98
C TYR A 218 9.28 8.52 14.61
N SER A 219 9.59 8.68 13.32
CA SER A 219 10.95 9.00 12.87
C SER A 219 11.46 10.33 13.43
N HIS A 220 10.60 11.36 13.51
CA HIS A 220 10.95 12.66 14.11
C HIS A 220 11.05 12.62 15.63
N LEU A 221 10.23 11.79 16.29
CA LEU A 221 10.33 11.56 17.73
C LEU A 221 11.59 10.79 18.11
N LYS A 222 12.03 9.84 17.28
CA LYS A 222 13.25 9.06 17.52
C LYS A 222 14.52 9.91 17.36
N TYR A 223 14.56 10.75 16.34
CA TYR A 223 15.75 11.54 15.97
C TYR A 223 15.58 13.03 16.29
N THR A 224 15.24 13.36 17.54
CA THR A 224 15.11 14.75 18.01
C THR A 224 16.47 15.45 18.13
N ILE A 225 17.47 14.74 18.67
CA ILE A 225 18.80 15.29 18.99
C ILE A 225 19.78 15.14 17.82
N SER A 226 19.91 13.92 17.28
CA SER A 226 20.85 13.61 16.18
C SER A 226 20.04 13.17 14.96
N LYS A 227 19.84 14.10 14.02
CA LYS A 227 19.07 13.87 12.80
C LYS A 227 19.96 13.22 11.74
N PRO A 228 19.61 12.04 11.22
CA PRO A 228 20.36 11.43 10.14
C PRO A 228 20.09 12.16 8.81
N ASP A 229 21.06 12.18 7.91
CA ASP A 229 21.00 12.91 6.63
C ASP A 229 19.82 12.51 5.73
N TRP A 230 19.31 11.29 5.90
CA TRP A 230 18.20 10.77 5.11
C TRP A 230 16.82 11.16 5.65
N LEU A 231 16.72 11.69 6.88
CA LEU A 231 15.44 12.07 7.46
C LEU A 231 14.92 13.33 6.73
N PRO A 232 13.70 13.31 6.19
CA PRO A 232 13.10 14.49 5.57
C PRO A 232 12.97 15.63 6.58
N SER A 233 12.92 16.87 6.09
CA SER A 233 12.67 18.02 6.95
C SER A 233 11.33 17.84 7.69
N LEU A 234 11.22 18.51 8.85
CA LEU A 234 9.99 18.49 9.62
C LEU A 234 8.80 18.97 8.78
N ASP A 235 8.97 20.06 8.02
CA ASP A 235 7.94 20.60 7.14
C ASP A 235 7.52 19.60 6.05
N THR A 236 8.47 18.92 5.42
CA THR A 236 8.18 17.87 4.43
C THR A 236 7.38 16.74 5.06
N SER A 237 7.78 16.26 6.24
CA SER A 237 7.07 15.19 6.93
C SER A 237 5.68 15.62 7.39
N MET A 238 5.52 16.84 7.90
CA MET A 238 4.22 17.40 8.27
C MET A 238 3.29 17.54 7.06
N GLY A 239 3.81 17.93 5.90
CA GLY A 239 3.05 17.94 4.65
C GLY A 239 2.55 16.55 4.24
N VAL A 240 3.40 15.53 4.35
CA VAL A 240 3.04 14.12 4.08
C VAL A 240 2.00 13.61 5.09
N ILE A 241 2.15 13.93 6.38
CA ILE A 241 1.15 13.56 7.41
C ILE A 241 -0.19 14.25 7.14
N SER A 242 -0.17 15.55 6.80
CA SER A 242 -1.38 16.31 6.47
C SER A 242 -2.14 15.70 5.28
N LYS A 243 -1.40 15.18 4.30
CA LYS A 243 -1.97 14.43 3.17
C LYS A 243 -2.65 13.13 3.64
N GLY A 244 -2.04 12.39 4.56
CA GLY A 244 -2.68 11.23 5.20
C GLY A 244 -3.99 11.58 5.92
N VAL A 245 -3.99 12.67 6.70
CA VAL A 245 -5.22 13.18 7.36
C VAL A 245 -6.30 13.54 6.33
N SER A 246 -5.94 14.20 5.23
CA SER A 246 -6.88 14.54 4.15
C SER A 246 -7.52 13.30 3.52
N LEU A 247 -6.72 12.27 3.25
CA LEU A 247 -7.21 10.99 2.72
C LEU A 247 -8.22 10.32 3.65
N LEU A 248 -7.92 10.25 4.96
CA LEU A 248 -8.84 9.67 5.95
C LEU A 248 -10.15 10.46 6.08
N LYS A 249 -10.09 11.79 6.03
CA LYS A 249 -11.28 12.66 6.04
C LYS A 249 -12.16 12.45 4.81
N SER A 250 -11.56 12.33 3.63
CA SER A 250 -12.28 12.04 2.38
C SER A 250 -13.05 10.70 2.47
N ASP A 251 -12.45 9.69 3.08
CA ASP A 251 -13.10 8.40 3.31
C ASP A 251 -14.26 8.47 4.32
N ALA A 252 -14.13 9.30 5.35
CA ALA A 252 -15.17 9.48 6.35
C ALA A 252 -16.41 10.19 5.79
N GLN A 253 -16.20 11.27 5.03
CA GLN A 253 -17.28 12.07 4.43
C GLN A 253 -18.11 11.26 3.43
N SER A 254 -17.47 10.34 2.75
CA SER A 254 -18.09 9.60 1.68
C SER A 254 -18.77 8.30 2.11
N SER A 255 -18.49 7.87 3.33
CA SER A 255 -19.25 6.84 4.07
C SER A 255 -20.57 7.38 4.67
N LEU A 256 -20.87 8.68 4.51
CA LEU A 256 -22.13 9.29 4.94
C LEU A 256 -23.35 8.84 4.13
N VAL A 257 -23.14 8.29 2.93
CA VAL A 257 -24.21 8.01 1.96
C VAL A 257 -24.92 6.66 2.20
N ASN A 258 -24.32 5.72 2.95
CA ASN A 258 -24.86 4.36 3.14
C ASN A 258 -25.14 4.05 4.63
N GLN A 259 -26.41 3.92 5.02
CA GLN A 259 -26.87 4.08 6.42
C GLN A 259 -27.03 2.81 7.29
N ALA A 260 -26.86 1.58 6.80
CA ALA A 260 -27.33 0.41 7.56
C ALA A 260 -26.28 -0.30 8.45
N THR A 261 -24.98 -0.24 8.14
CA THR A 261 -23.92 -1.00 8.84
C THR A 261 -22.69 -0.17 9.24
N GLY A 262 -22.68 1.14 8.93
CA GLY A 262 -21.46 1.96 8.93
C GLY A 262 -21.14 2.78 10.20
N ASN A 263 -21.81 2.57 11.34
CA ASN A 263 -21.58 3.42 12.52
C ASN A 263 -20.24 3.13 13.22
N PHE A 264 -19.87 1.85 13.36
CA PHE A 264 -18.64 1.46 14.06
C PHE A 264 -17.39 1.80 13.24
N TYR A 265 -17.39 1.46 11.94
CA TYR A 265 -16.35 1.87 11.00
C TYR A 265 -16.15 3.39 10.97
N ARG A 266 -17.25 4.16 10.92
CA ARG A 266 -17.18 5.63 10.91
C ARG A 266 -16.60 6.18 12.21
N GLN A 267 -16.98 5.62 13.36
CA GLN A 267 -16.43 6.01 14.64
C GLN A 267 -14.92 5.71 14.69
N SER A 268 -14.53 4.49 14.30
CA SER A 268 -13.13 4.07 14.24
C SER A 268 -12.30 4.98 13.33
N LEU A 269 -12.82 5.31 12.14
CA LEU A 269 -12.17 6.20 11.18
C LEU A 269 -12.02 7.64 11.74
N ARG A 270 -13.02 8.11 12.47
CA ARG A 270 -12.98 9.42 13.13
C ARG A 270 -11.92 9.44 14.23
N GLU A 271 -11.89 8.44 15.10
CA GLU A 271 -10.93 8.34 16.20
C GLU A 271 -9.49 8.34 15.68
N ILE A 272 -9.15 7.51 14.68
CA ILE A 272 -7.79 7.49 14.12
C ILE A 272 -7.41 8.83 13.43
N THR A 273 -8.40 9.53 12.86
CA THR A 273 -8.17 10.82 12.21
C THR A 273 -7.86 11.89 13.26
N GLU A 274 -8.67 11.97 14.32
CA GLU A 274 -8.49 12.91 15.44
C GLU A 274 -7.14 12.67 16.17
N THR A 275 -6.74 11.40 16.34
CA THR A 275 -5.42 11.06 16.91
C THR A 275 -4.28 11.58 16.02
N LEU A 276 -4.32 11.36 14.70
CA LEU A 276 -3.27 11.87 13.81
C LEU A 276 -3.21 13.40 13.78
N GLU A 277 -4.35 14.08 13.84
CA GLU A 277 -4.39 15.55 13.89
C GLU A 277 -3.76 16.08 15.18
N THR A 278 -4.07 15.45 16.31
CA THR A 278 -3.47 15.77 17.61
C THR A 278 -1.95 15.60 17.54
N LEU A 279 -1.48 14.44 17.08
CA LEU A 279 -0.05 14.15 16.94
C LEU A 279 0.64 15.13 15.99
N LEU A 280 0.06 15.41 14.82
CA LEU A 280 0.58 16.38 13.85
C LEU A 280 0.71 17.78 14.46
N SER A 281 -0.28 18.23 15.22
CA SER A 281 -0.26 19.55 15.86
C SER A 281 0.80 19.67 16.97
N SER A 282 1.07 18.57 17.67
CA SER A 282 2.05 18.52 18.76
C SER A 282 3.51 18.36 18.29
N LEU A 283 3.72 17.81 17.08
CA LEU A 283 5.03 17.43 16.56
C LEU A 283 6.08 18.56 16.57
N PRO A 284 5.74 19.82 16.18
CA PRO A 284 6.70 20.92 16.22
C PRO A 284 7.20 21.22 17.64
N MET A 285 6.31 21.18 18.63
CA MET A 285 6.65 21.49 20.03
C MET A 285 7.60 20.44 20.61
N VAL A 286 7.36 19.17 20.29
CA VAL A 286 8.23 18.06 20.73
C VAL A 286 9.59 18.16 20.06
N SER A 287 9.65 18.51 18.78
CA SER A 287 10.93 18.67 18.08
C SER A 287 11.81 19.81 18.63
N GLN A 288 11.20 20.83 19.27
CA GLN A 288 11.90 22.00 19.80
C GLN A 288 12.27 21.88 21.28
N SER A 289 11.47 21.17 22.09
CA SER A 289 11.67 21.03 23.54
C SER A 289 12.95 20.27 23.90
N PHE A 290 13.44 19.38 23.03
CA PHE A 290 14.71 18.65 23.20
C PHE A 290 15.96 19.41 22.71
N LEU A 291 15.82 20.64 22.19
CA LEU A 291 16.92 21.50 21.72
C LEU A 291 17.32 22.60 22.72
N GLY A 292 16.73 22.63 23.92
CA GLY A 292 17.10 23.59 24.96
C GLY A 292 18.55 23.36 25.47
N PRO A 293 19.30 24.42 25.83
CA PRO A 293 20.67 24.29 26.31
C PRO A 293 20.65 23.58 27.67
N ASP A 294 21.56 22.61 27.85
CA ASP A 294 21.84 21.85 29.08
C ASP A 294 21.16 22.42 30.33
N SER A 295 19.96 21.93 30.64
CA SER A 295 19.48 22.03 32.01
C SER A 295 20.37 21.09 32.81
N VAL A 296 21.35 21.69 33.49
CA VAL A 296 22.16 21.10 34.55
C VAL A 296 21.37 20.00 35.26
N VAL A 297 21.90 18.78 35.18
CA VAL A 297 21.40 17.61 35.92
C VAL A 297 21.33 17.99 37.39
N ASN A 298 20.13 18.29 37.85
CA ASN A 298 19.76 18.10 39.24
C ASN A 298 19.17 16.68 39.29
N ASP A 299 19.60 15.85 40.24
CA ASP A 299 19.28 14.42 40.41
C ASP A 299 17.78 14.13 40.69
N GLY A 300 16.88 14.68 39.87
CA GLY A 300 15.46 14.38 39.82
C GLY A 300 15.13 13.79 38.46
N ALA A 301 14.34 12.71 38.46
CA ALA A 301 13.88 11.99 37.28
C ALA A 301 13.50 12.91 36.09
N PRO A 302 13.72 12.48 34.84
CA PRO A 302 13.39 13.28 33.67
C PRO A 302 11.92 13.67 33.72
N THR A 303 11.63 14.97 33.77
CA THR A 303 10.29 15.51 33.61
C THR A 303 9.79 15.10 32.22
N THR A 304 8.87 14.15 32.23
CA THR A 304 8.11 13.68 31.07
C THR A 304 7.50 14.88 30.35
N THR A 305 7.71 14.97 29.04
CA THR A 305 6.96 15.91 28.19
C THR A 305 5.49 15.49 28.21
N ASP A 306 4.68 16.15 29.04
CA ASP A 306 3.24 15.91 29.23
C ASP A 306 2.42 15.90 27.92
N THR A 307 2.97 16.40 26.80
CA THR A 307 2.27 16.51 25.51
C THR A 307 2.13 15.20 24.73
N LEU A 308 2.90 14.17 25.07
CA LEU A 308 2.82 12.84 24.43
C LEU A 308 2.34 11.74 25.38
N ASP A 309 1.79 12.11 26.54
CA ASP A 309 1.15 11.13 27.42
C ASP A 309 -0.04 10.49 26.68
N GLU A 310 -0.12 9.15 26.66
CA GLU A 310 -1.18 8.39 25.95
C GLU A 310 -2.58 8.86 26.35
N GLN A 311 -2.70 9.39 27.57
CA GLN A 311 -3.91 9.97 28.14
C GLN A 311 -4.48 11.15 27.32
N TYR A 312 -3.63 11.86 26.56
CA TYR A 312 -4.01 13.01 25.75
C TYR A 312 -4.24 12.69 24.27
N TRP A 313 -3.95 11.46 23.82
CA TRP A 313 -4.10 11.06 22.41
C TRP A 313 -5.54 10.79 21.97
N GLY A 314 -6.50 11.00 22.87
CA GLY A 314 -7.92 11.05 22.54
C GLY A 314 -8.42 9.75 21.92
N GLY A 315 -8.66 8.74 22.77
CA GLY A 315 -9.58 7.65 22.43
C GLY A 315 -8.94 6.31 22.10
N ASN A 316 -9.82 5.34 21.82
CA ASN A 316 -9.53 3.94 21.56
C ASN A 316 -8.91 3.71 20.17
N ALA A 317 -8.13 4.66 19.63
CA ALA A 317 -7.65 4.63 18.25
C ALA A 317 -6.81 3.38 17.92
N LEU A 318 -6.03 2.88 18.88
CA LEU A 318 -5.30 1.60 18.74
C LEU A 318 -6.26 0.40 18.67
N ASP A 319 -7.34 0.41 19.46
CA ASP A 319 -8.38 -0.61 19.35
C ASP A 319 -9.14 -0.46 18.02
N ALA A 320 -9.46 0.77 17.60
CA ALA A 320 -10.09 1.07 16.32
C ALA A 320 -9.27 0.51 15.14
N LEU A 321 -7.93 0.61 15.19
CA LEU A 321 -7.04 -0.01 14.20
C LEU A 321 -7.15 -1.54 14.16
N ASN A 322 -7.39 -2.20 15.29
CA ASN A 322 -7.57 -3.66 15.35
C ASN A 322 -8.86 -4.15 14.71
N TYR A 323 -9.84 -3.25 14.49
CA TYR A 323 -11.10 -3.57 13.84
C TYR A 323 -11.16 -3.18 12.37
N MET A 324 -10.24 -2.34 11.86
CA MET A 324 -10.23 -1.90 10.45
C MET A 324 -9.93 -3.02 9.44
N ASN A 325 -9.46 -4.17 9.90
CA ASN A 325 -9.20 -5.38 9.14
C ASN A 325 -10.31 -6.43 9.28
N ALA A 326 -11.23 -6.27 10.25
CA ALA A 326 -12.30 -7.22 10.54
C ALA A 326 -13.65 -6.70 10.04
N PHE A 327 -14.21 -7.36 9.01
CA PHE A 327 -15.62 -7.32 8.55
C PHE A 327 -16.27 -5.98 8.13
N ASP A 328 -15.74 -4.81 8.50
CA ASP A 328 -16.29 -3.49 8.14
C ASP A 328 -16.19 -3.16 6.64
N TRP A 329 -15.47 -3.99 5.87
CA TRP A 329 -15.32 -3.90 4.42
C TRP A 329 -16.53 -4.40 3.63
N MET A 330 -17.50 -5.07 4.28
CA MET A 330 -18.81 -5.32 3.69
C MET A 330 -19.62 -4.01 3.70
N GLY A 331 -19.14 -3.02 2.95
CA GLY A 331 -20.04 -2.06 2.33
C GLY A 331 -21.16 -2.84 1.65
N ASN A 332 -22.37 -2.29 1.73
CA ASN A 332 -23.61 -2.93 1.30
C ASN A 332 -23.39 -3.89 0.10
N PRO A 333 -23.54 -5.22 0.28
CA PRO A 333 -23.31 -6.21 -0.78
C PRO A 333 -24.26 -6.04 -1.99
N SER A 334 -25.23 -5.12 -1.91
CA SER A 334 -26.08 -4.75 -3.03
C SER A 334 -25.49 -3.70 -3.98
N SER A 335 -24.30 -3.14 -3.71
CA SER A 335 -23.53 -2.48 -4.77
C SER A 335 -22.88 -3.56 -5.63
N PRO A 336 -23.01 -3.52 -6.97
CA PRO A 336 -22.58 -4.61 -7.83
C PRO A 336 -21.11 -4.93 -7.59
N PHE A 337 -20.86 -6.10 -7.02
CA PHE A 337 -19.53 -6.64 -6.85
C PHE A 337 -18.83 -6.63 -8.23
N MET A 338 -17.69 -5.92 -8.30
CA MET A 338 -16.88 -5.71 -9.51
C MET A 338 -17.51 -4.95 -10.69
N GLY A 339 -18.73 -4.38 -10.60
CA GLY A 339 -19.35 -3.73 -11.77
C GLY A 339 -19.52 -4.67 -12.99
N PHE A 340 -19.41 -5.98 -12.80
CA PHE A 340 -19.42 -6.98 -13.89
C PHE A 340 -20.81 -7.37 -14.38
N MET A 341 -21.87 -6.68 -13.93
CA MET A 341 -23.22 -6.83 -14.46
C MET A 341 -23.93 -5.48 -14.55
N ASP A 342 -23.36 -4.56 -15.32
CA ASP A 342 -24.23 -3.71 -16.14
C ASP A 342 -24.17 -4.24 -17.59
N PHE A 343 -24.82 -5.39 -17.81
CA PHE A 343 -25.31 -5.76 -19.14
C PHE A 343 -26.62 -5.00 -19.45
N GLY A 344 -26.82 -3.83 -18.83
CA GLY A 344 -27.78 -2.84 -19.26
C GLY A 344 -27.13 -1.95 -20.31
N GLY A 345 -27.09 -2.40 -21.55
CA GLY A 345 -27.06 -1.45 -22.66
C GLY A 345 -28.19 -0.45 -22.41
N SER A 346 -27.90 0.84 -22.39
CA SER A 346 -28.95 1.84 -22.44
C SER A 346 -29.65 1.65 -23.78
N LEU A 347 -30.74 0.90 -23.78
CA LEU A 347 -31.69 0.93 -24.87
C LEU A 347 -32.26 2.35 -24.86
N ASP A 348 -31.94 3.14 -25.88
CA ASP A 348 -32.74 4.31 -26.19
C ASP A 348 -34.19 3.89 -26.37
N SER A 349 -35.13 4.84 -26.27
CA SER A 349 -36.59 4.62 -26.29
C SER A 349 -37.16 3.87 -27.50
N GLU A 350 -36.30 3.43 -28.43
CA GLU A 350 -36.63 2.65 -29.63
C GLU A 350 -35.92 1.27 -29.72
N GLY A 351 -35.20 0.83 -28.69
CA GLY A 351 -34.79 -0.57 -28.57
C GLY A 351 -33.73 -1.05 -29.58
N ARG A 352 -32.70 -0.26 -29.86
CA ARG A 352 -31.51 -0.71 -30.60
C ARG A 352 -30.25 -0.52 -29.76
N SER A 353 -29.34 -1.51 -29.82
CA SER A 353 -28.04 -1.49 -29.16
C SER A 353 -27.13 -0.46 -29.83
N VAL A 354 -26.47 0.39 -29.02
CA VAL A 354 -25.25 1.10 -29.43
C VAL A 354 -24.07 0.16 -29.23
#